data_AF-A0A0F9H1C9-F1
#
_entry.id   AF-A0A0F9H1C9-F1
#
_cell.length_a   1.000
_cell.length_b   1.000
_cell.length_c   1.000
_cell.angle_alpha   90.00
_cell.angle_beta   90.00
_cell.angle_gamma   90.00
#
_symmetry.space_group_name_H-M   'P 1'
#
loop_
_entity.id
_entity.type
_entity.pdbx_description
1 polymer ?
#
loop_
_entity_poly.entity_id
_entity_poly.type
_entity_poly.pdbx_seq_one_letter_code
_entity_poly.pdbx_strand_id
1 'polypeptide(L)'
;MKSKKPRLIVLKDPKLRKIRANLRTILKLAYNDERIRIRDLEHLYTERETLTPSQQKRDIQLGRMNNELYHAFNDSILRCSLGAACNSYKEAVEEGSIKPIERPIDLDMGWLPQYREWFCKKDYFGLKDTHLDDDYNPA
;
A
#
# COMPACT_ATOMS: atom_id res chain seq x y z
N MET A 1 0.53 -5.01 -17.31
CA MET A 1 1.69 -5.02 -18.23
C MET A 1 2.93 -4.57 -17.47
N LYS A 2 3.81 -5.50 -17.05
CA LYS A 2 5.05 -5.15 -16.32
C LYS A 2 6.11 -4.77 -17.34
N SER A 3 6.62 -3.53 -17.27
CA SER A 3 7.62 -3.06 -18.24
C SER A 3 9.00 -3.62 -17.90
N LYS A 4 9.80 -3.96 -18.92
CA LYS A 4 11.22 -4.30 -18.74
C LYS A 4 12.10 -3.08 -18.41
N LYS A 5 11.56 -1.86 -18.55
CA LYS A 5 12.29 -0.61 -18.30
C LYS A 5 11.65 0.16 -17.14
N PRO A 6 12.43 0.92 -16.37
CA PRO A 6 11.89 1.87 -15.41
C PRO A 6 10.88 2.81 -16.09
N ARG A 7 9.74 3.05 -15.44
CA ARG A 7 8.70 3.96 -15.96
C ARG A 7 8.15 4.84 -14.86
N LEU A 8 8.15 6.15 -15.08
CA LEU A 8 7.50 7.11 -14.21
C LEU A 8 6.17 7.54 -14.83
N ILE A 9 5.07 7.39 -14.09
CA ILE A 9 3.74 7.84 -14.50
C ILE A 9 3.46 9.17 -13.83
N VAL A 10 3.56 10.25 -14.62
CA VAL A 10 3.24 11.62 -14.18
C VAL A 10 1.89 12.04 -14.73
N LEU A 11 0.92 12.29 -13.85
CA LEU A 11 -0.37 12.85 -14.25
C LEU A 11 -0.31 14.37 -14.29
N LYS A 12 -0.17 14.93 -15.49
CA LYS A 12 -0.12 16.39 -15.70
C LYS A 12 -1.49 17.05 -15.51
N ASP A 13 -2.56 16.38 -15.92
CA ASP A 13 -3.92 16.92 -15.83
C ASP A 13 -4.44 16.93 -14.38
N PRO A 14 -4.93 18.07 -13.86
CA PRO A 14 -5.42 18.18 -12.49
C PRO A 14 -6.69 17.37 -12.20
N LYS A 15 -7.58 17.17 -13.18
CA LYS A 15 -8.77 16.32 -13.03
C LYS A 15 -8.37 14.85 -12.90
N LEU A 16 -7.42 14.38 -13.71
CA LEU A 16 -6.88 13.02 -13.60
C LEU A 16 -6.19 12.79 -12.25
N ARG A 17 -5.47 13.79 -11.73
CA ARG A 17 -4.90 13.73 -10.37
C ARG A 17 -5.98 13.60 -9.30
N LYS A 18 -7.07 14.37 -9.41
CA LYS A 18 -8.21 14.27 -8.49
C LYS A 18 -8.90 12.91 -8.55
N ILE A 19 -9.12 12.35 -9.73
CA ILE A 19 -9.69 11.00 -9.91
C ILE A 19 -8.81 9.95 -9.23
N ARG A 20 -7.49 9.98 -9.49
CA ARG A 20 -6.53 9.07 -8.85
C ARG A 20 -6.59 9.18 -7.32
N ALA A 21 -6.59 10.39 -6.77
CA ALA A 21 -6.66 10.62 -5.33
C ALA A 21 -7.93 10.03 -4.72
N ASN A 22 -9.09 10.32 -5.33
CA ASN A 22 -10.38 9.81 -4.86
C ASN A 22 -10.42 8.27 -4.87
N LEU A 23 -9.98 7.64 -5.96
CA LEU A 23 -9.93 6.17 -6.06
C LEU A 23 -9.03 5.55 -4.99
N ARG A 24 -7.84 6.13 -4.76
CA ARG A 24 -6.93 5.66 -3.70
C ARG A 24 -7.56 5.76 -2.32
N THR A 25 -8.23 6.87 -2.03
CA THR A 25 -8.92 7.08 -0.75
C THR A 25 -10.03 6.06 -0.57
N ILE A 26 -10.90 5.86 -1.57
CA ILE A 26 -12.00 4.89 -1.50
C ILE A 26 -11.46 3.47 -1.24
N LEU A 27 -10.44 3.05 -1.98
CA LEU A 27 -9.88 1.70 -1.81
C LEU A 27 -9.19 1.51 -0.45
N LYS A 28 -8.57 2.56 0.09
CA LYS A 28 -7.95 2.51 1.43
C LYS A 28 -9.00 2.43 2.54
N LEU A 29 -10.08 3.20 2.42
CA LEU A 29 -11.20 3.12 3.35
C LEU A 29 -11.80 1.73 3.32
N ALA A 30 -12.11 1.20 2.12
CA ALA A 30 -12.63 -0.16 1.97
C ALA A 30 -11.71 -1.23 2.56
N TYR A 31 -10.40 -1.11 2.36
CA TYR A 31 -9.41 -2.01 2.99
C TYR A 31 -9.46 -1.92 4.52
N ASN A 32 -9.47 -0.71 5.07
CA ASN A 32 -9.49 -0.51 6.53
C ASN A 32 -10.79 -1.03 7.15
N ASP A 33 -11.94 -0.75 6.53
CA ASP A 33 -13.24 -1.21 6.99
C ASP A 33 -13.27 -2.75 7.02
N GLU A 34 -12.80 -3.40 5.95
CA GLU A 34 -12.76 -4.86 5.86
C GLU A 34 -11.76 -5.46 6.87
N ARG A 35 -10.61 -4.81 7.07
CA ARG A 35 -9.62 -5.24 8.07
C ARG A 35 -10.17 -5.15 9.49
N ILE A 36 -10.87 -4.06 9.82
CA ILE A 36 -11.56 -3.90 11.12
C ILE A 36 -12.61 -4.99 11.28
N ARG A 37 -13.46 -5.20 10.27
CA ARG A 37 -14.48 -6.25 10.28
C ARG A 37 -13.90 -7.64 10.55
N ILE A 38 -12.80 -8.00 9.89
CA ILE A 38 -12.14 -9.30 10.11
C ILE A 38 -11.56 -9.39 11.52
N ARG A 39 -10.84 -8.35 11.97
CA ARG A 39 -10.25 -8.32 13.32
C ARG A 39 -11.30 -8.45 14.41
N ASP A 40 -12.42 -7.75 14.28
CA ASP A 40 -13.51 -7.80 15.25
C ASP A 40 -14.16 -9.19 15.29
N LEU A 41 -14.20 -9.90 14.15
CA LEU A 41 -14.62 -11.29 14.10
C LEU A 41 -13.59 -12.26 14.70
N GLU A 42 -12.29 -12.05 14.49
CA GLU A 42 -11.21 -12.84 15.11
C GLU A 42 -11.25 -12.70 16.65
N HIS A 43 -11.54 -11.50 17.14
CA HIS A 43 -11.59 -11.20 18.57
C HIS A 43 -12.65 -12.06 19.31
N LEU A 44 -13.76 -12.42 18.65
CA LEU A 44 -14.80 -13.30 19.20
C LEU A 44 -14.28 -14.71 19.60
N TYR A 45 -13.12 -15.09 19.07
CA TYR A 45 -12.47 -16.38 19.33
C TYR A 45 -11.24 -16.25 20.23
N THR A 46 -10.59 -15.08 20.28
CA THR A 46 -9.39 -14.86 21.09
C THR A 46 -9.66 -14.95 22.60
N GLU A 47 -10.86 -14.57 23.05
CA GLU A 47 -11.23 -14.54 24.47
C GLU A 47 -11.78 -15.88 25.00
N ARG A 48 -11.82 -16.93 24.17
CA ARG A 48 -12.39 -18.22 24.55
C ARG A 48 -11.32 -19.20 25.00
N GLU A 49 -11.48 -19.75 26.19
CA GLU A 49 -10.60 -20.80 26.73
C GLU A 49 -10.62 -22.08 25.88
N THR A 50 -11.77 -22.40 25.28
CA THR A 50 -11.93 -23.55 24.39
C THR A 50 -12.86 -23.24 23.21
N LEU A 51 -12.38 -23.56 22.01
CA LEU A 51 -13.13 -23.43 20.77
C LEU A 51 -13.71 -24.79 20.34
N THR A 52 -14.97 -24.81 19.92
CA THR A 52 -15.54 -25.97 19.23
C THR A 52 -14.87 -26.19 17.87
N PRO A 53 -14.94 -27.39 17.28
CA PRO A 53 -14.32 -27.65 15.97
C PRO A 53 -14.79 -26.70 14.85
N SER A 54 -16.06 -26.29 14.87
CA SER A 54 -16.60 -25.33 13.90
C SER A 54 -16.03 -23.93 14.10
N GLN A 55 -15.82 -23.51 15.34
CA GLN A 55 -15.21 -22.22 15.69
C GLN A 55 -13.73 -22.19 15.34
N GLN A 56 -12.97 -23.25 15.61
CA GLN A 56 -11.57 -23.37 15.19
C GLN A 56 -11.44 -23.25 13.67
N LYS A 57 -12.32 -23.93 12.92
CA LYS A 57 -12.33 -23.82 11.45
C LYS A 57 -12.60 -22.40 10.99
N ARG A 58 -13.51 -21.69 11.66
CA ARG A 58 -13.85 -20.30 11.34
C ARG A 58 -12.71 -19.33 11.68
N ASP A 59 -12.06 -19.51 12.82
CA ASP A 59 -10.89 -18.72 13.25
C ASP A 59 -9.74 -18.84 12.23
N ILE A 60 -9.38 -20.07 11.83
CA ILE A 60 -8.38 -20.32 10.77
C ILE A 60 -8.78 -19.64 9.46
N GLN A 61 -10.07 -19.67 9.09
CA GLN A 61 -10.55 -19.02 7.88
C GLN A 61 -10.39 -17.49 7.95
N LEU A 62 -10.71 -16.87 9.08
CA LEU A 62 -10.57 -15.43 9.27
C LEU A 62 -9.10 -15.01 9.21
N GLY A 63 -8.20 -15.76 9.86
CA GLY A 63 -6.76 -15.50 9.77
C GLY A 63 -6.23 -15.59 8.34
N ARG A 64 -6.73 -16.53 7.52
CA ARG A 64 -6.40 -16.60 6.09
C ARG A 64 -6.91 -15.38 5.32
N MET A 65 -8.17 -14.99 5.54
CA MET A 65 -8.75 -13.80 4.89
C MET A 65 -7.99 -12.53 5.26
N ASN A 66 -7.60 -12.38 6.52
CA ASN A 66 -6.81 -11.24 7.00
C ASN A 66 -5.45 -11.17 6.28
N ASN A 67 -4.76 -12.31 6.20
CA ASN A 67 -3.48 -12.41 5.48
C ASN A 67 -3.64 -12.12 3.98
N GLU A 68 -4.64 -12.69 3.33
CA GLU A 68 -4.92 -12.44 1.91
C GLU A 68 -5.19 -10.96 1.64
N LEU A 69 -6.01 -10.31 2.47
CA LEU A 69 -6.31 -8.89 2.37
C LEU A 69 -5.05 -8.03 2.60
N TYR A 70 -4.24 -8.39 3.60
CA TYR A 70 -2.99 -7.71 3.91
C TYR A 70 -1.99 -7.81 2.74
N HIS A 71 -1.81 -9.01 2.17
CA HIS A 71 -0.96 -9.22 0.99
C HIS A 71 -1.48 -8.47 -0.22
N ALA A 72 -2.78 -8.54 -0.51
CA ALA A 72 -3.38 -7.81 -1.63
C ALA A 72 -3.18 -6.29 -1.52
N PHE A 73 -3.34 -5.72 -0.31
CA PHE A 73 -3.03 -4.32 -0.07
C PHE A 73 -1.55 -4.03 -0.25
N ASN A 74 -0.69 -4.90 0.27
CA ASN A 74 0.75 -4.69 0.27
C ASN A 74 1.40 -4.78 -1.11
N ASP A 75 0.84 -5.61 -1.98
CA ASP A 75 1.30 -5.78 -3.37
C ASP A 75 0.69 -4.73 -4.30
N SER A 76 -0.27 -3.96 -3.81
CA SER A 76 -0.94 -2.92 -4.58
C SER A 76 -0.16 -1.61 -4.61
N ILE A 77 -0.48 -0.77 -5.59
CA ILE A 77 0.00 0.62 -5.67
C ILE A 77 -0.46 1.49 -4.49
N LEU A 78 -1.36 1.01 -3.64
CA LEU A 78 -1.88 1.74 -2.47
C LEU A 78 -0.86 1.77 -1.34
N ARG A 79 0.01 0.75 -1.26
CA ARG A 79 1.17 0.73 -0.37
C ARG A 79 2.24 1.67 -0.92
N CYS A 80 2.78 2.54 -0.07
CA CYS A 80 4.04 3.22 -0.32
C CYS A 80 5.11 2.42 0.42
N SER A 81 6.11 1.92 -0.29
CA SER A 81 7.09 0.91 0.13
C SER A 81 7.81 1.20 1.45
N LEU A 82 7.97 2.47 1.83
CA LEU A 82 8.73 2.88 3.03
C LEU A 82 7.86 3.43 4.17
N GLY A 83 6.63 2.92 4.33
CA GLY A 83 5.81 3.25 5.50
C GLY A 83 5.21 4.67 5.50
N ALA A 84 5.46 5.46 4.44
CA ALA A 84 4.72 6.69 4.19
C ALA A 84 3.31 6.33 3.65
N ALA A 85 2.49 5.72 4.51
CA ALA A 85 1.07 5.63 4.26
C ALA A 85 0.56 7.06 4.02
N CYS A 86 -0.02 7.33 2.84
CA CYS A 86 -0.79 8.57 2.65
C CYS A 86 -1.97 8.69 3.63
N ASN A 87 -2.17 7.73 4.54
CA ASN A 87 -3.22 7.74 5.56
C ASN A 87 -2.97 8.88 6.57
N SER A 88 -1.71 9.21 6.87
CA SER A 88 -1.38 10.29 7.81
C SER A 88 -1.21 11.66 7.15
N TYR A 89 -1.43 11.83 5.84
CA TYR A 89 -1.21 13.16 5.24
C TYR A 89 -2.27 14.16 5.70
N LYS A 90 -3.54 13.76 5.74
CA LYS A 90 -4.62 14.66 6.18
C LYS A 90 -4.46 14.99 7.67
N GLU A 91 -4.26 13.97 8.50
CA GLU A 91 -3.97 14.13 9.94
C GLU A 91 -2.70 14.94 10.19
N ALA A 92 -1.57 14.66 9.51
CA ALA A 92 -0.33 15.39 9.72
C ALA A 92 -0.35 16.84 9.18
N VAL A 93 -1.20 17.13 8.19
CA VAL A 93 -1.45 18.51 7.74
C VAL A 93 -2.40 19.23 8.71
N GLU A 94 -3.43 18.55 9.23
CA GLU A 94 -4.36 19.08 10.23
C GLU A 94 -3.67 19.31 11.59
N GLU A 95 -2.73 18.45 11.97
CA GLU A 95 -1.89 18.56 13.18
C GLU A 95 -0.65 19.45 12.97
N GLY A 96 -0.41 19.95 11.75
CA GLY A 96 0.70 20.84 11.43
C GLY A 96 2.09 20.20 11.54
N SER A 97 2.18 18.87 11.65
CA SER A 97 3.41 18.12 11.86
C SER A 97 4.23 17.92 10.58
N ILE A 98 3.67 18.21 9.39
CA ILE A 98 4.34 18.07 8.09
C ILE A 98 3.89 19.18 7.13
N LYS A 99 4.82 19.81 6.40
CA LYS A 99 4.45 20.76 5.34
C LYS A 99 3.97 20.00 4.09
N PRO A 100 2.87 20.41 3.43
CA PRO A 100 2.35 19.80 2.20
C PRO A 100 3.39 19.51 1.10
N ILE A 101 4.46 20.31 1.04
CA ILE A 101 5.55 20.21 0.07
C ILE A 101 6.48 19.01 0.33
N GLU A 102 6.53 18.50 1.57
CA GLU A 102 7.46 17.45 2.01
C GLU A 102 6.92 16.04 1.76
N ARG A 103 5.59 15.90 1.55
CA ARG A 103 4.91 14.63 1.29
C ARG A 103 3.74 14.79 0.30
N PRO A 104 3.99 14.97 -1.01
CA PRO A 104 2.93 15.17 -1.98
C PRO A 104 1.96 13.97 -1.98
N ILE A 105 0.66 14.20 -1.79
CA ILE A 105 -0.40 13.15 -1.79
C ILE A 105 -0.64 12.58 -3.21
N ASP A 106 -0.16 13.31 -4.20
CA ASP A 106 -0.17 13.03 -5.62
C ASP A 106 1.08 12.27 -6.04
N LEU A 107 1.34 11.13 -5.38
CA LEU A 107 2.47 10.29 -5.75
C LEU A 107 2.21 9.68 -7.13
N ASP A 108 2.71 10.37 -8.14
CA ASP A 108 3.17 9.75 -9.38
C ASP A 108 3.98 8.50 -9.03
N MET A 109 3.76 7.42 -9.77
CA MET A 109 4.32 6.13 -9.43
C MET A 109 5.43 5.78 -10.40
N GLY A 110 6.52 5.26 -9.86
CA GLY A 110 7.65 4.72 -10.61
C GLY A 110 7.65 3.21 -10.57
N TRP A 111 7.62 2.55 -11.72
CA TRP A 111 7.90 1.13 -11.83
C TRP A 111 9.40 0.91 -11.87
N LEU A 112 9.90 0.04 -10.99
CA LEU A 112 11.28 -0.44 -11.01
C LEU A 112 11.29 -1.96 -11.33
N PRO A 113 11.72 -2.36 -12.55
CA PRO A 113 11.72 -3.75 -12.96
C PRO A 113 12.56 -4.65 -12.06
N GLN A 114 13.66 -4.13 -11.48
CA GLN A 114 14.57 -4.89 -10.62
C GLN A 114 13.88 -5.39 -9.34
N TYR A 115 12.98 -4.59 -8.77
CA TYR A 115 12.19 -4.97 -7.60
C TYR A 115 10.83 -5.55 -7.96
N ARG A 116 10.44 -5.49 -9.25
CA ARG A 116 9.12 -5.89 -9.75
C ARG A 116 7.97 -5.21 -8.99
N GLU A 117 8.20 -3.99 -8.55
CA GLU A 117 7.33 -3.22 -7.66
C GLU A 117 7.11 -1.79 -8.14
N TRP A 118 6.01 -1.21 -7.65
CA TRP A 118 5.67 0.19 -7.87
C TRP A 118 6.07 1.00 -6.65
N PHE A 119 6.82 2.07 -6.90
CA PHE A 119 7.32 2.98 -5.88
C PHE A 119 6.63 4.33 -6.02
N CYS A 120 6.43 4.99 -4.90
CA CYS A 120 6.09 6.41 -4.89
C CYS A 120 7.21 7.20 -5.56
N LYS A 121 6.91 8.30 -6.26
CA LYS A 121 7.91 9.14 -6.97
C LYS A 121 9.15 9.45 -6.13
N LYS A 122 8.98 9.75 -4.84
CA LYS A 122 10.07 10.01 -3.90
C LYS A 122 11.00 8.79 -3.76
N ASP A 123 10.44 7.64 -3.43
CA ASP A 123 11.17 6.38 -3.28
C ASP A 123 11.79 5.93 -4.62
N TYR A 124 11.08 6.14 -5.74
CA TYR A 124 11.58 5.84 -7.08
C TYR A 124 12.87 6.58 -7.38
N PHE A 125 12.96 7.89 -7.11
CA PHE A 125 14.19 8.65 -7.37
C PHE A 125 15.32 8.23 -6.43
N GLY A 126 15.02 8.00 -5.15
CA GLY A 126 16.02 7.49 -4.20
C GLY A 126 16.60 6.12 -4.58
N LEU A 127 15.80 5.25 -5.21
CA LEU A 127 16.21 3.88 -5.58
C LEU A 127 16.70 3.75 -7.03
N LYS A 128 16.33 4.66 -7.92
CA LYS A 128 16.78 4.65 -9.30
C LYS A 128 18.26 5.01 -9.39
N ASP A 129 18.71 5.95 -8.56
CA ASP A 129 20.05 6.52 -8.65
C ASP A 129 21.08 5.74 -7.82
N THR A 130 20.65 4.84 -6.92
CA THR A 130 21.54 4.00 -6.10
C THR A 130 22.16 2.81 -6.84
N HIS A 131 21.78 2.53 -8.09
CA HIS A 131 22.24 1.34 -8.83
C HIS A 131 22.49 1.59 -10.33
N LEU A 132 22.91 2.80 -10.72
CA LEU A 132 23.39 3.04 -12.09
C LEU A 132 24.84 2.57 -12.32
N ASP A 133 25.52 2.01 -11.30
CA ASP A 133 26.91 1.58 -11.41
C ASP A 133 27.13 0.07 -11.65
N ASP A 134 26.10 -0.77 -11.72
CA ASP A 134 26.31 -2.19 -11.97
C ASP A 134 25.65 -2.66 -13.27
N ASP A 135 26.52 -2.84 -14.27
CA ASP A 135 26.41 -3.82 -15.34
C ASP A 135 26.11 -5.23 -14.77
N TYR A 136 24.88 -5.47 -14.32
CA TYR A 136 24.44 -6.81 -13.94
C TYR A 136 23.89 -7.54 -15.16
N ASN A 137 24.77 -8.31 -15.79
CA ASN A 137 24.48 -9.30 -16.82
C ASN A 137 24.28 -10.68 -16.17
N PRO A 138 23.05 -11.21 -16.03
CA PRO A 138 22.87 -12.58 -15.60
C PRO A 138 22.97 -13.49 -16.82
N ALA A 139 24.16 -14.06 -17.02
CA ALA A 139 24.32 -15.35 -17.70
C ALA A 139 23.65 -16.47 -16.89
#